data_AF-A0A6B0ZCZ3-F1
#
_entry.id   AF-A0A6B0ZCZ3-F1
#
_cell.length_a   1.000
_cell.length_b   1.000
_cell.length_c   1.000
_cell.angle_alpha   90.00
_cell.angle_beta   90.00
_cell.angle_gamma   90.00
#
_symmetry.space_group_name_H-M   'P 1'
#
loop_
_entity.id
_entity.type
_entity.pdbx_description
1 polymer ?
#
loop_
_entity_poly.entity_id
_entity_poly.type
_entity_poly.pdbx_seq_one_letter_code
_entity_poly.pdbx_strand_id
1 'polypeptide(L)'
;GVDKQTLLSEHYSPVEGLWDEAPLAPKIAAIADGSFKHKQPPEIRGTGYVVDTLESVLWAFFHTEDFRQGALKVVNLGDDTDTTGAIYGQIAGAHYGAESIPTEWRQRLAMGAEIASMADRLRERALQSWGR
;
A
#
# COMPACT_ATOMS: atom_id res chain seq x y z
N GLY A 1 -1.61 14.37 -3.45
CA GLY A 1 -0.48 13.46 -3.69
C GLY A 1 -0.11 13.49 -5.16
N VAL A 2 0.89 12.71 -5.56
CA VAL A 2 1.19 12.45 -6.97
C VAL A 2 0.26 11.36 -7.52
N ASP A 3 0.19 11.21 -8.83
CA ASP A 3 -0.55 10.12 -9.46
C ASP A 3 0.14 8.77 -9.22
N LYS A 4 -0.58 7.68 -9.50
CA LYS A 4 -0.13 6.31 -9.24
C LYS A 4 1.11 5.92 -10.04
N GLN A 5 1.21 6.39 -11.28
CA GLN A 5 2.34 6.07 -12.15
C GLN A 5 3.62 6.72 -11.61
N THR A 6 3.53 7.97 -11.18
CA THR A 6 4.63 8.68 -10.51
C THR A 6 4.98 8.03 -9.17
N LEU A 7 4.00 7.66 -8.35
CA LEU A 7 4.24 6.99 -7.06
C LEU A 7 4.98 5.65 -7.20
N LEU A 8 4.76 4.95 -8.31
CA LEU A 8 5.35 3.65 -8.62
C LEU A 8 6.54 3.75 -9.59
N SER A 9 7.07 4.96 -9.83
CA SER A 9 8.29 5.12 -10.61
C SER A 9 9.48 4.52 -9.88
N GLU A 10 10.53 4.18 -10.64
CA GLU A 10 11.77 3.69 -10.04
C GLU A 10 12.31 4.72 -9.05
N HIS A 11 12.71 4.25 -7.87
CA HIS A 11 13.30 5.08 -6.81
C HIS A 11 12.48 6.34 -6.44
N TYR A 12 11.15 6.31 -6.58
CA TYR A 12 10.30 7.42 -6.14
C TYR A 12 10.61 7.81 -4.69
N SER A 13 10.84 9.09 -4.44
CA SER A 13 10.93 9.67 -3.10
C SER A 13 10.23 11.02 -3.07
N PRO A 14 9.37 11.28 -2.05
CA PRO A 14 8.84 12.61 -1.81
C PRO A 14 9.86 13.56 -1.17
N VAL A 15 10.99 13.03 -0.68
CA VAL A 15 12.09 13.79 -0.07
C VAL A 15 13.31 13.69 -0.98
N GLU A 16 13.78 14.83 -1.49
CA GLU A 16 14.95 14.91 -2.36
C GLU A 16 16.20 14.35 -1.66
N GLY A 17 16.98 13.52 -2.36
CA GLY A 17 18.22 12.95 -1.85
C GLY A 17 18.09 11.85 -0.80
N LEU A 18 16.86 11.43 -0.44
CA LEU A 18 16.65 10.43 0.63
C LEU A 18 17.41 9.12 0.40
N TRP A 19 17.51 8.67 -0.85
CA TRP A 19 18.22 7.44 -1.20
C TRP A 19 19.75 7.60 -1.27
N ASP A 20 20.26 8.83 -1.27
CA ASP A 20 21.69 9.12 -1.33
C ASP A 20 22.35 9.04 0.06
N GLU A 21 21.56 9.15 1.14
CA GLU A 21 22.07 9.12 2.52
C GLU A 21 22.64 7.74 2.90
N ALA A 22 22.04 6.67 2.39
CA ALA A 22 22.52 5.30 2.60
C ALA A 22 21.98 4.37 1.49
N PRO A 23 22.79 3.39 1.03
CA PRO A 23 22.33 2.43 0.03
C PRO A 23 21.20 1.56 0.57
N LEU A 24 20.19 1.33 -0.26
CA LEU A 24 19.13 0.37 0.02
C LEU A 24 19.69 -1.04 0.17
N ALA A 25 19.10 -1.81 1.09
CA ALA A 25 19.37 -3.25 1.14
C ALA A 25 19.03 -3.88 -0.22
N PRO A 26 19.83 -4.83 -0.76
CA PRO A 26 19.71 -5.29 -2.15
C PRO A 26 18.31 -5.75 -2.56
N LYS A 27 17.57 -6.40 -1.65
CA LYS A 27 16.20 -6.84 -1.93
C LYS A 27 15.19 -5.68 -1.99
N ILE A 28 15.40 -4.63 -1.21
CA ILE A 28 14.58 -3.42 -1.24
C ILE A 28 14.91 -2.60 -2.49
N ALA A 29 16.19 -2.52 -2.87
CA ALA A 29 16.61 -1.90 -4.12
C ALA A 29 15.91 -2.54 -5.32
N ALA A 30 15.86 -3.87 -5.40
CA ALA A 30 15.13 -4.57 -6.46
C ALA A 30 13.64 -4.20 -6.53
N ILE A 31 12.99 -3.99 -5.39
CA ILE A 31 11.59 -3.51 -5.33
C ILE A 31 11.50 -2.06 -5.80
N ALA A 32 12.42 -1.19 -5.35
CA ALA A 32 12.50 0.20 -5.77
C ALA A 32 12.79 0.36 -7.27
N ASP A 33 13.52 -0.58 -7.87
CA ASP A 33 13.75 -0.73 -9.31
C ASP A 33 12.52 -1.27 -10.06
N GLY A 34 11.46 -1.65 -9.36
CA GLY A 34 10.20 -2.08 -9.99
C GLY A 34 10.09 -3.57 -10.26
N SER A 35 10.78 -4.45 -9.52
CA SER A 35 10.63 -5.91 -9.65
C SER A 35 9.16 -6.37 -9.62
N PHE A 36 8.32 -5.72 -8.82
CA PHE A 36 6.88 -5.97 -8.69
C PHE A 36 6.08 -5.69 -9.97
N LYS A 37 6.63 -4.98 -10.95
CA LYS A 37 5.99 -4.69 -12.24
C LYS A 37 6.11 -5.86 -13.22
N HIS A 38 7.12 -6.72 -13.04
CA HIS A 38 7.50 -7.74 -14.01
C HIS A 38 7.38 -9.15 -13.48
N LYS A 39 7.62 -9.36 -12.18
CA LYS A 39 7.42 -10.67 -11.53
C LYS A 39 5.94 -11.04 -11.48
N GLN A 40 5.67 -12.35 -11.53
CA GLN A 40 4.34 -12.93 -11.34
C GLN A 40 4.42 -14.09 -10.33
N PRO A 41 3.30 -14.51 -9.71
CA PRO A 41 3.28 -15.75 -8.95
C PRO A 41 3.78 -16.94 -9.80
N PRO A 42 4.60 -17.86 -9.26
CA PRO A 42 4.94 -18.03 -7.84
C PRO A 42 6.18 -17.25 -7.35
N GLU A 43 6.76 -16.35 -8.16
CA GLU A 43 7.89 -15.50 -7.75
C GLU A 43 7.42 -14.39 -6.80
N ILE A 44 6.24 -13.83 -7.05
CA ILE A 44 5.51 -12.99 -6.10
C ILE A 44 4.86 -13.87 -5.04
N ARG A 45 5.11 -13.58 -3.77
CA ARG A 45 4.61 -14.37 -2.64
C ARG A 45 4.08 -13.48 -1.52
N GLY A 46 2.94 -13.85 -0.96
CA GLY A 46 2.34 -13.17 0.18
C GLY A 46 2.81 -13.76 1.51
N THR A 47 4.12 -13.95 1.71
CA THR A 47 4.63 -14.52 2.99
C THR A 47 4.67 -13.47 4.10
N GLY A 48 4.89 -13.90 5.35
CA GLY A 48 5.15 -13.01 6.48
C GLY A 48 6.55 -12.38 6.51
N TYR A 49 7.37 -12.60 5.48
CA TYR A 49 8.64 -11.90 5.33
C TYR A 49 8.40 -10.53 4.69
N VAL A 50 8.72 -9.47 5.44
CA VAL A 50 8.42 -8.07 5.10
C VAL A 50 8.77 -7.65 3.66
N VAL A 51 9.86 -8.18 3.09
CA VAL A 51 10.27 -7.87 1.71
C VAL A 51 9.29 -8.47 0.71
N ASP A 52 8.91 -9.74 0.89
CA ASP A 52 7.95 -10.43 0.03
C ASP A 52 6.57 -9.79 0.17
N THR A 53 6.18 -9.45 1.40
CA THR A 53 4.95 -8.71 1.70
C THR A 53 4.89 -7.38 0.94
N LEU A 54 5.96 -6.58 1.02
CA LEU A 54 6.03 -5.30 0.32
C LEU A 54 5.96 -5.48 -1.21
N GLU A 55 6.73 -6.43 -1.75
CA GLU A 55 6.75 -6.72 -3.20
C GLU A 55 5.38 -7.17 -3.70
N SER A 56 4.68 -8.04 -2.96
CA SER A 56 3.35 -8.55 -3.32
C SER A 56 2.26 -7.48 -3.26
N VAL A 57 2.31 -6.58 -2.27
CA VAL A 57 1.37 -5.47 -2.17
C VAL A 57 1.55 -4.48 -3.32
N LEU A 58 2.80 -4.10 -3.63
CA LEU A 58 3.10 -3.23 -4.77
C LEU A 58 2.75 -3.90 -6.11
N TRP A 59 2.95 -5.21 -6.23
CA TRP A 59 2.52 -5.97 -7.41
C TRP A 59 1.01 -5.90 -7.59
N ALA A 60 0.23 -6.16 -6.54
CA ALA A 60 -1.23 -6.08 -6.62
C ALA A 60 -1.68 -4.66 -6.95
N PHE A 61 -1.13 -3.66 -6.26
CA PHE A 61 -1.45 -2.26 -6.47
C PHE A 61 -1.11 -1.81 -7.89
N PHE A 62 0.07 -2.13 -8.43
CA PHE A 62 0.46 -1.78 -9.80
C PHE A 62 -0.49 -2.37 -10.86
N HIS A 63 -0.90 -3.63 -10.69
CA HIS A 63 -1.63 -4.39 -11.71
C HIS A 63 -3.17 -4.27 -11.64
N THR A 64 -3.71 -3.36 -10.83
CA THR A 64 -5.16 -3.17 -10.69
C THR A 64 -5.53 -1.70 -10.61
N GLU A 65 -6.70 -1.32 -11.13
CA GLU A 65 -7.08 0.10 -11.20
C GLU A 65 -7.99 0.57 -10.07
N ASP A 66 -8.49 -0.35 -9.23
CA ASP A 66 -9.37 -0.03 -8.11
C ASP A 66 -9.05 -0.84 -6.84
N PHE A 67 -9.56 -0.35 -5.72
CA PHE A 67 -9.35 -0.94 -4.39
C PHE A 67 -9.81 -2.39 -4.33
N ARG A 68 -10.98 -2.71 -4.90
CA ARG A 68 -11.56 -4.06 -4.83
C ARG A 68 -10.66 -5.04 -5.57
N GLN A 69 -10.30 -4.72 -6.81
CA GLN A 69 -9.50 -5.58 -7.66
C GLN A 69 -8.16 -5.89 -7.00
N GLY A 70 -7.44 -4.88 -6.50
CA GLY A 70 -6.14 -5.14 -5.89
C GLY A 70 -6.22 -5.81 -4.53
N ALA A 71 -7.24 -5.49 -3.71
CA ALA A 71 -7.47 -6.18 -2.44
C ALA A 71 -7.72 -7.67 -2.68
N LEU A 72 -8.60 -8.01 -3.63
CA LEU A 72 -8.83 -9.40 -4.02
C LEU A 72 -7.57 -10.04 -4.62
N LYS A 73 -6.81 -9.30 -5.44
CA LYS A 73 -5.61 -9.82 -6.08
C LYS A 73 -4.52 -10.19 -5.08
N VAL A 74 -4.29 -9.37 -4.05
CA VAL A 74 -3.25 -9.63 -3.05
C VAL A 74 -3.66 -10.77 -2.10
N VAL A 75 -4.90 -10.79 -1.60
CA VAL A 75 -5.32 -11.84 -0.65
C VAL A 75 -5.42 -13.22 -1.32
N ASN A 76 -5.67 -13.28 -2.62
CA ASN A 76 -5.67 -14.54 -3.37
C ASN A 76 -4.25 -15.10 -3.65
N LEU A 77 -3.18 -14.42 -3.23
CA LEU A 77 -1.83 -15.01 -3.20
C LEU A 77 -1.69 -16.11 -2.14
N GLY A 78 -2.56 -16.12 -1.13
CA GLY A 78 -2.49 -17.07 -0.03
C GLY A 78 -1.41 -16.71 1.00
N ASP A 79 -1.00 -17.72 1.77
CA ASP A 79 -0.05 -17.62 2.88
C ASP A 79 -0.49 -16.59 3.94
N ASP A 80 0.15 -15.42 4.02
CA ASP A 80 -0.09 -14.37 5.02
C ASP A 80 -1.07 -13.31 4.47
N THR A 81 -2.31 -13.75 4.26
CA THR A 81 -3.36 -12.95 3.60
C THR A 81 -3.86 -11.79 4.44
N ASP A 82 -3.83 -11.91 5.76
CA ASP A 82 -4.25 -10.86 6.69
C ASP A 82 -3.23 -9.72 6.73
N THR A 83 -1.93 -10.03 6.82
CA THR A 83 -0.88 -9.01 6.79
C THR A 83 -0.80 -8.30 5.44
N THR A 84 -0.77 -9.07 4.34
CA THR A 84 -0.71 -8.49 2.98
C THR A 84 -1.96 -7.68 2.65
N GLY A 85 -3.15 -8.17 3.03
CA GLY A 85 -4.42 -7.44 2.88
C GLY A 85 -4.46 -6.15 3.69
N ALA A 86 -3.97 -6.15 4.93
CA ALA A 86 -3.90 -4.96 5.78
C ALA A 86 -2.94 -3.89 5.23
N ILE A 87 -1.77 -4.29 4.73
CA ILE A 87 -0.78 -3.36 4.15
C ILE A 87 -1.30 -2.82 2.80
N TYR A 88 -1.87 -3.67 1.95
CA TYR A 88 -2.53 -3.22 0.73
C TYR A 88 -3.64 -2.21 1.03
N GLY A 89 -4.49 -2.50 2.03
CA GLY A 89 -5.59 -1.62 2.44
C GLY A 89 -5.12 -0.22 2.83
N GLN A 90 -3.96 -0.10 3.50
CA GLN A 90 -3.36 1.18 3.84
C GLN A 90 -2.92 1.96 2.60
N ILE A 91 -2.17 1.33 1.69
CA ILE A 91 -1.63 1.97 0.49
C ILE A 91 -2.76 2.35 -0.48
N ALA A 92 -3.61 1.39 -0.83
CA ALA A 92 -4.70 1.58 -1.76
C ALA A 92 -5.78 2.50 -1.17
N GLY A 93 -6.06 2.42 0.13
CA GLY A 93 -7.02 3.30 0.80
C GLY A 93 -6.55 4.75 0.85
N ALA A 94 -5.25 4.99 1.07
CA ALA A 94 -4.66 6.33 1.00
C ALA A 94 -4.68 6.91 -0.43
N HIS A 95 -4.54 6.06 -1.45
CA HIS A 95 -4.53 6.48 -2.84
C HIS A 95 -5.93 6.68 -3.44
N TYR A 96 -6.81 5.69 -3.32
CA TYR A 96 -8.15 5.71 -3.91
C TYR A 96 -9.21 6.37 -3.00
N GLY A 97 -8.90 6.55 -1.72
CA GLY A 97 -9.79 7.13 -0.71
C GLY A 97 -10.77 6.12 -0.11
N ALA A 98 -11.25 6.41 1.10
CA ALA A 98 -12.11 5.50 1.87
C ALA A 98 -13.45 5.17 1.16
N GLU A 99 -13.98 6.10 0.36
CA GLU A 99 -15.23 5.88 -0.40
C GLU A 99 -15.05 4.93 -1.59
N SER A 100 -13.82 4.66 -2.03
CA SER A 100 -13.54 3.64 -3.06
C SER A 100 -13.66 2.21 -2.54
N ILE A 101 -13.62 2.02 -1.21
CA ILE A 101 -13.78 0.72 -0.59
C ILE A 101 -15.25 0.28 -0.76
N PRO A 102 -15.51 -0.93 -1.29
CA PRO A 102 -16.86 -1.43 -1.49
C PRO A 102 -17.75 -1.22 -0.26
N THR A 103 -18.90 -0.60 -0.49
CA THR A 103 -19.83 -0.23 0.59
C THR A 103 -20.25 -1.44 1.42
N GLU A 104 -20.46 -2.60 0.79
CA GLU A 104 -20.80 -3.84 1.49
C GLU A 104 -19.66 -4.38 2.37
N TRP A 105 -18.40 -4.01 2.09
CA TRP A 105 -17.27 -4.35 2.96
C TRP A 105 -17.22 -3.39 4.14
N ARG A 106 -17.37 -2.09 3.89
CA ARG A 106 -17.40 -1.06 4.96
C ARG A 106 -18.53 -1.30 5.95
N GLN A 107 -19.71 -1.69 5.48
CA GLN A 107 -20.88 -1.98 6.33
C GLN A 107 -20.71 -3.25 7.19
N ARG A 108 -19.80 -4.15 6.83
CA ARG A 108 -19.51 -5.39 7.58
C ARG A 108 -18.31 -5.25 8.50
N LEU A 109 -17.54 -4.17 8.38
CA LEU A 109 -16.33 -3.96 9.16
C LEU A 109 -16.69 -3.75 10.63
N ALA A 110 -16.16 -4.61 11.50
CA ALA A 110 -16.28 -4.43 12.93
C ALA A 110 -15.65 -3.09 13.34
N MET A 111 -16.36 -2.31 14.17
CA MET A 111 -15.92 -1.00 14.65
C MET A 111 -15.65 0.02 13.52
N GLY A 112 -16.28 -0.13 12.36
CA GLY A 112 -16.01 0.72 11.19
C GLY A 112 -16.21 2.23 11.46
N ALA A 113 -17.22 2.59 12.26
CA ALA A 113 -17.48 3.98 12.62
C ALA A 113 -16.40 4.55 13.56
N GLU A 114 -15.93 3.76 14.52
CA GLU A 114 -14.87 4.14 15.45
C GLU A 114 -13.52 4.28 14.74
N ILE A 115 -13.22 3.38 13.80
CA ILE A 115 -12.01 3.47 12.96
C ILE A 115 -12.03 4.75 12.13
N ALA A 116 -13.16 5.06 11.46
CA ALA A 116 -13.31 6.28 10.69
C ALA A 116 -13.14 7.54 11.55
N SER A 117 -13.81 7.59 12.71
CA SER A 117 -13.68 8.70 13.65
C SER A 117 -12.25 8.88 14.17
N MET A 118 -11.52 7.78 14.40
CA MET A 118 -10.11 7.85 14.80
C MET A 118 -9.23 8.40 13.67
N ALA A 119 -9.44 7.96 12.43
CA ALA A 119 -8.72 8.49 11.27
C ALA A 119 -8.94 10.00 11.09
N ASP A 120 -10.19 10.48 11.23
CA ASP A 120 -10.51 11.90 11.14
C ASP A 120 -9.80 12.73 12.21
N ARG A 121 -9.83 12.27 13.48
CA ARG A 121 -9.13 12.97 14.58
C ARG A 121 -7.62 13.00 14.40
N LEU A 122 -7.01 11.94 13.86
CA LEU A 122 -5.58 11.92 13.55
C LEU A 122 -5.25 12.93 12.44
N ARG A 123 -6.06 12.98 11.38
CA ARG A 123 -5.91 13.94 10.29
C ARG A 123 -6.03 15.39 10.78
N GLU A 124 -7.03 15.68 11.60
CA GLU A 124 -7.24 17.01 12.19
C GLU A 124 -6.05 17.45 13.03
N ARG A 125 -5.51 16.56 13.87
CA ARG A 125 -4.32 16.85 14.68
C ARG A 125 -3.08 17.11 13.83
N ALA A 126 -2.87 16.32 12.79
CA ALA A 126 -1.78 16.54 11.86
C ALA A 126 -1.87 17.93 11.23
N LEU A 127 -3.05 18.31 10.71
CA LEU A 127 -3.26 19.63 10.10
C LEU A 127 -3.08 20.79 11.08
N GLN A 128 -3.48 20.63 12.35
CA GLN A 128 -3.27 21.65 13.38
C GLN A 128 -1.78 21.84 13.74
N SER A 129 -0.99 20.77 13.71
CA SER A 129 0.44 20.83 13.98
C SER A 129 1.26 21.43 12.82
N TRP A 130 0.75 21.37 11.59
CA TRP A 130 1.40 21.89 10.38
C TRP A 130 1.01 23.34 10.07
N GLY A 131 0.02 23.89 10.78
CA GLY A 131 -0.38 25.29 10.71
C GLY A 131 0.36 26.22 11.68
N ARG A 132 1.44 25.76 12.31
CA ARG A 132 2.36 26.57 13.14
C ARG A 132 3.72 26.67 12.50
#